data_AF-A0A7X3UPJ8-F1
#
_entry.id   AF-A0A7X3UPJ8-F1
#
_cell.length_a   1.000
_cell.length_b   1.000
_cell.length_c   1.000
_cell.angle_alpha   90.00
_cell.angle_beta   90.00
_cell.angle_gamma   90.00
#
_symmetry.space_group_name_H-M   'P 1'
#
loop_
_entity.id
_entity.type
_entity.pdbx_description
1 polymer ?
#
loop_
_entity_poly.entity_id
_entity_poly.type
_entity_poly.pdbx_seq_one_letter_code
_entity_poly.pdbx_strand_id
1 'polypeptide(L)' 'MSNKNRWIFFGVAVSILAAVSFTPLVIPYGVAEPYFLGLPRTLWAGLGISLCIYVLLVLAMLTSGDQG' A
#
# COMPACT_ATOMS: atom_id res chain seq x y z
N MET A 1 -12.88 -15.76 12.68
CA MET A 1 -12.17 -14.51 13.09
C MET A 1 -13.21 -13.39 13.06
N SER A 2 -13.52 -12.77 14.20
CA SER A 2 -14.62 -11.78 14.32
C SER A 2 -14.48 -10.66 13.28
N ASN A 3 -15.58 -10.18 12.70
CA ASN A 3 -15.57 -9.13 11.66
C ASN A 3 -14.76 -7.90 12.08
N LYS A 4 -14.77 -7.55 13.37
CA LYS A 4 -13.97 -6.46 13.92
C LYS A 4 -12.46 -6.67 13.77
N ASN A 5 -11.97 -7.91 13.92
CA ASN A 5 -10.55 -8.23 13.77
C ASN A 5 -10.07 -8.13 12.32
N ARG A 6 -10.94 -8.37 11.32
CA ARG A 6 -10.58 -8.25 9.90
C ARG A 6 -10.29 -6.79 9.53
N TRP A 7 -11.16 -5.87 9.96
CA TRP A 7 -10.99 -4.43 9.75
C TRP A 7 -9.75 -3.88 10.45
N ILE A 8 -9.48 -4.32 11.69
CA ILE A 8 -8.26 -3.93 12.42
C ILE A 8 -7.02 -4.45 11.68
N PHE A 9 -7.03 -5.69 11.20
CA PHE A 9 -5.93 -6.25 10.44
C PHE A 9 -5.64 -5.45 9.16
N PHE A 10 -6.67 -5.12 8.37
CA PHE A 10 -6.51 -4.28 7.17
C PHE A 10 -6.04 -2.86 7.50
N GLY A 11 -6.58 -2.24 8.55
CA GLY A 11 -6.17 -0.89 8.96
C GLY A 11 -4.71 -0.83 9.42
N VAL A 12 -4.24 -1.85 10.14
CA VAL A 12 -2.84 -1.97 10.56
C VAL A 12 -1.94 -2.22 9.34
N ALA A 13 -2.33 -3.11 8.43
CA ALA A 13 -1.57 -3.38 7.21
C ALA A 13 -1.39 -2.12 6.34
N VAL A 14 -2.46 -1.33 6.16
CA VAL A 14 -2.40 -0.06 5.41
C VAL A 14 -1.51 0.96 6.10
N SER A 15 -1.59 1.06 7.43
CA SER A 15 -0.78 2.01 8.21
C SER A 15 0.72 1.67 8.14
N ILE A 16 1.07 0.38 8.21
CA ILE A 16 2.45 -0.09 8.05
C ILE A 16 2.94 0.20 6.64
N LEU A 17 2.12 -0.07 5.62
CA LEU A 17 2.48 0.20 4.23
C LEU A 17 2.72 1.69 3.98
N ALA A 18 1.88 2.55 4.54
CA ALA A 18 2.06 4.00 4.51
C ALA A 18 3.36 4.43 5.21
N ALA A 19 3.66 3.89 6.39
CA ALA A 19 4.90 4.19 7.10
C ALA A 19 6.15 3.79 6.30
N VAL A 20 6.14 2.59 5.69
CA VAL A 20 7.24 2.11 4.83
C VAL A 20 7.41 2.98 3.58
N SER A 21 6.35 3.63 3.10
CA SER A 21 6.40 4.53 1.94
C SER A 21 7.29 5.75 2.15
N PHE A 22 7.43 6.19 3.41
CA PHE A 22 8.29 7.32 3.79
C PHE A 22 9.69 6.90 4.25
N THR A 23 10.01 5.60 4.20
CA THR A 23 11.34 5.13 4.55
C THR A 23 12.31 5.32 3.38
N PRO A 24 13.63 5.42 3.65
CA PRO A 24 14.65 5.54 2.62
C PRO A 24 14.71 4.34 1.65
N LEU A 25 13.99 3.26 1.97
CA LEU A 25 13.76 2.14 1.05
C LEU A 25 13.04 2.59 -0.24
N VAL A 26 12.11 3.53 -0.11
CA VAL A 26 11.32 4.12 -1.21
C VAL A 26 11.91 5.45 -1.67
N ILE A 27 12.42 6.27 -0.74
CA ILE A 27 12.99 7.59 -1.02
C ILE A 27 14.51 7.54 -0.81
N PRO A 28 15.31 7.14 -1.82
CA PRO A 28 16.75 7.12 -1.66
C PRO A 28 17.29 8.54 -1.48
N TYR A 29 18.11 8.73 -0.44
CA TYR A 29 18.84 9.98 -0.23
C TYR A 29 20.11 10.01 -1.09
N GLY A 30 20.28 11.07 -1.88
CA GLY A 30 21.58 11.45 -2.43
C GLY A 30 22.01 10.84 -3.76
N VAL A 31 21.15 10.10 -4.48
CA VAL A 31 21.46 9.60 -5.83
C VAL A 31 20.38 10.03 -6.83
N ALA A 32 20.82 10.73 -7.86
CA ALA A 32 20.01 11.04 -9.03
C ALA A 32 19.62 9.72 -9.72
N GLU A 33 18.37 9.32 -9.49
CA GLU A 33 17.50 8.69 -10.48
C GLU A 33 17.97 7.34 -11.07
N PRO A 34 17.41 6.21 -10.60
CA PRO A 34 17.02 5.18 -11.53
C PRO A 34 15.63 5.56 -12.05
N TYR A 35 15.59 6.11 -13.26
CA TYR A 35 14.36 6.07 -14.05
C TYR A 35 14.14 4.63 -14.45
N PHE A 36 13.14 4.01 -13.87
CA PHE A 36 12.66 2.72 -14.36
C PHE A 36 11.52 3.03 -15.33
N LEU A 37 11.63 2.57 -16.59
CA LEU A 37 10.63 2.86 -17.63
C LEU A 37 10.30 4.36 -17.81
N GLY A 38 11.29 5.25 -17.67
CA GLY A 38 11.12 6.70 -17.87
C GLY A 38 10.39 7.42 -16.73
N LEU A 39 10.09 6.75 -15.62
CA LEU A 39 9.49 7.35 -14.43
C LEU A 39 10.42 7.23 -13.22
N PRO A 40 10.47 8.25 -12.35
CA PRO A 40 11.30 8.22 -11.15
C PRO A 40 10.83 7.11 -10.22
N ARG A 41 11.76 6.47 -9.52
CA ARG A 41 11.51 5.35 -8.60
C ARG A 41 10.44 5.65 -7.55
N THR A 42 10.36 6.90 -7.10
CA THR A 42 9.34 7.38 -6.15
C THR A 42 7.92 7.30 -6.72
N LEU A 43 7.75 7.53 -8.02
CA LEU A 43 6.46 7.39 -8.70
C LEU A 43 6.04 5.93 -8.80
N TRP A 44 6.96 5.03 -9.16
CA TRP A 44 6.68 3.59 -9.19
C TRP A 44 6.36 3.03 -7.81
N ALA A 45 7.07 3.48 -6.77
CA ALA A 45 6.77 3.10 -5.41
C ALA A 45 5.38 3.60 -5.00
N GLY A 46 5.06 4.89 -5.23
CA GLY A 46 3.73 5.45 -4.95
C GLY A 46 2.60 4.73 -5.69
N LEU A 47 2.86 4.32 -6.94
CA LEU A 47 1.92 3.54 -7.75
C LEU A 47 1.73 2.13 -7.18
N GLY A 48 2.81 1.46 -6.79
CA GLY A 48 2.76 0.14 -6.14
C GLY A 48 2.04 0.16 -4.79
N ILE A 49 2.28 1.18 -3.97
CA ILE A 49 1.61 1.39 -2.69
C ILE A 49 0.11 1.64 -2.90
N SER A 50 -0.24 2.54 -3.82
CA SER A 50 -1.64 2.84 -4.14
C SER A 50 -2.37 1.61 -4.67
N LEU A 51 -1.72 0.82 -5.53
CA LEU A 51 -2.27 -0.44 -6.03
C LEU A 51 -2.49 -1.46 -4.90
N CYS A 52 -1.52 -1.61 -3.99
CA CYS A 52 -1.66 -2.47 -2.81
C CYS A 52 -2.84 -2.04 -1.93
N ILE A 53 -2.97 -0.75 -1.64
CA ILE A 53 -4.09 -0.21 -0.86
C ILE A 53 -5.42 -0.48 -1.58
N TYR A 54 -5.48 -0.26 -2.89
CA TYR A 54 -6.67 -0.55 -3.68
C TYR A 54 -7.08 -2.02 -3.62
N VAL A 55 -6.13 -2.96 -3.79
CA VAL A 55 -6.41 -4.40 -3.70
C VAL A 55 -6.89 -4.79 -2.30
N LEU A 56 -6.25 -4.26 -1.24
CA LEU A 56 -6.69 -4.50 0.14
C LEU A 56 -8.10 -3.96 0.40
N LEU A 57 -8.41 -2.76 -0.12
CA LEU A 57 -9.73 -2.13 0.01
C LEU A 57 -10.80 -2.94 -0.73
N VAL A 58 -10.51 -3.39 -1.96
CA VAL A 58 -11.42 -4.22 -2.75
C VAL A 58 -11.66 -5.56 -2.06
N LEU A 59 -10.62 -6.22 -1.53
CA LEU A 59 -10.78 -7.44 -0.74
C LEU A 59 -11.62 -7.21 0.51
N ALA A 60 -11.40 -6.11 1.23
CA ALA A 60 -12.21 -5.74 2.38
C ALA A 60 -13.69 -5.52 1.99
N MET A 61 -13.94 -4.83 0.88
CA MET A 61 -15.28 -4.60 0.34
C MET A 61 -15.97 -5.90 -0.10
N LEU A 62 -15.28 -6.78 -0.82
CA LEU A 62 -15.81 -8.08 -1.21
C LEU A 62 -16.16 -8.94 0.00
N THR A 63 -15.33 -8.89 1.05
CA THR A 63 -15.60 -9.64 2.30
C THR A 63 -16.71 -9.03 3.16
N SER A 64 -17.13 -7.79 2.87
CA SER A 64 -18.30 -7.17 3.52
C SER A 64 -19.59 -7.35 2.72
N GLY A 65 -19.50 -7.59 1.40
CA GLY A 65 -20.65 -7.99 0.57
C GLY A 65 -21.14 -9.43 0.79
N ASP A 66 -20.31 -10.30 1.38
CA ASP A 66 -20.64 -11.70 1.72
C ASP A 66 -21.48 -11.85 3.03
N GLN A 67 -21.82 -10.73 3.68
CA GLN A 67 -22.62 -10.69 4.93
C GLN A 67 -24.09 -10.31 4.66
N GLY A 68 -24.62 -10.65 3.48
CA GLY A 68 -26.01 -10.42 3.06
C GLY A 68 -26.79 -11.71 2.90
#